data_AF-A0ABD1Z7V3-F1
#
_entry.id   AF-A0ABD1Z7V3-F1
#
_cell.length_a   1.000
_cell.length_b   1.000
_cell.length_c   1.000
_cell.angle_alpha   90.00
_cell.angle_beta   90.00
_cell.angle_gamma   90.00
#
_symmetry.space_group_name_H-M   'P 1'
#
loop_
_entity.id
_entity.type
_entity.pdbx_description
1 polymer ?
#
loop_
_entity_poly.entity_id
_entity_poly.type
_entity_poly.pdbx_seq_one_letter_code
_entity_poly.pdbx_strand_id
1 'polypeptide(L)'
;MSSRVVTVMNRAKRGLYAGRHIQFGNKVSEDGGNKSRRTWKPNVQTKRLFSLALDKYIRVNITTHALRCIDKAGGIDEYLLNIPDRKLENDIALFWKQQIAAVYERLANVEIAIPVQNPEESAFSMERSRPPNDKSRVSNFFLTFGQTDKYPRSATFIAAASFKQEVQIYTCYLMSVSKT
;
A
#
# COMPACT_ATOMS: atom_id res chain seq x y z
N MET A 1 4.66 14.81 -28.29
CA MET A 1 4.46 13.43 -27.80
C MET A 1 2.97 13.12 -27.86
N SER A 2 2.55 12.33 -28.86
CA SER A 2 1.13 12.02 -29.08
C SER A 2 0.59 11.19 -27.90
N SER A 3 -0.28 11.77 -27.08
CA SER A 3 -1.07 11.02 -26.11
C SER A 3 -2.09 10.21 -26.89
N ARG A 4 -1.73 8.97 -27.25
CA ARG A 4 -2.70 8.03 -27.80
C ARG A 4 -3.79 7.85 -26.74
N VAL A 5 -4.96 8.42 -26.99
CA VAL A 5 -6.14 8.25 -26.13
C VAL A 5 -6.50 6.76 -26.19
N VAL A 6 -6.18 6.02 -25.14
CA VAL A 6 -6.56 4.62 -25.02
C VAL A 6 -8.08 4.59 -24.86
N THR A 7 -8.79 3.92 -25.76
CA THR A 7 -10.24 3.74 -25.62
C THR A 7 -10.48 2.74 -24.50
N VAL A 8 -10.95 3.24 -23.36
CA VAL A 8 -11.21 2.45 -22.15
C VAL A 8 -12.70 2.11 -22.03
N MET A 9 -13.01 0.88 -21.64
CA MET A 9 -14.39 0.47 -21.34
C MET A 9 -15.05 1.38 -20.29
N ASN A 10 -16.34 1.71 -20.47
CA ASN A 10 -17.10 2.54 -19.51
C ASN A 10 -17.08 1.99 -18.07
N ARG A 11 -16.95 0.67 -17.90
CA ARG A 11 -16.86 0.04 -16.57
C ARG A 11 -15.54 0.37 -15.84
N ALA A 12 -14.45 0.53 -16.58
CA ALA A 12 -13.14 0.82 -16.03
C ALA A 12 -12.97 2.29 -15.63
N LYS A 13 -13.73 3.21 -16.25
CA LYS A 13 -13.83 4.60 -15.79
C LYS A 13 -14.41 4.77 -14.38
N ARG A 14 -15.09 3.74 -13.86
CA ARG A 14 -15.75 3.76 -12.53
C ARG A 14 -15.09 2.83 -11.51
N GLY A 15 -13.93 2.22 -11.82
CA GLY A 15 -13.32 1.20 -10.97
C GLY A 15 -11.83 0.97 -11.23
N LEU A 16 -11.16 0.23 -10.36
CA LEU A 16 -9.72 0.01 -10.45
C LEU A 16 -9.40 -1.25 -11.27
N TYR A 17 -9.03 -1.05 -12.53
CA TYR A 17 -8.74 -2.14 -13.49
C TYR A 17 -7.25 -2.36 -13.73
N ALA A 18 -6.38 -1.43 -13.32
CA ALA A 18 -4.93 -1.53 -13.49
C ALA A 18 -4.50 -1.92 -14.93
N GLY A 19 -5.13 -1.30 -15.94
CA GLY A 19 -4.88 -1.57 -17.37
C GLY A 19 -5.46 -2.88 -17.90
N ARG A 20 -6.22 -3.65 -17.10
CA ARG A 20 -6.89 -4.86 -17.58
C ARG A 20 -8.13 -4.49 -18.39
N HIS A 21 -8.13 -4.86 -19.65
CA HIS A 21 -9.25 -4.65 -20.56
C HIS A 21 -9.99 -5.95 -20.92
N ILE A 22 -11.21 -5.83 -21.44
CA ILE A 22 -11.90 -6.94 -22.10
C ILE A 22 -11.11 -7.29 -23.36
N GLN A 23 -10.81 -8.58 -23.55
CA GLN A 23 -10.18 -9.07 -24.75
C GLN A 23 -11.23 -9.71 -25.65
N PHE A 24 -11.14 -9.46 -26.95
CA PHE A 24 -12.00 -10.03 -27.98
C PHE A 24 -11.19 -10.96 -28.87
N GLY A 25 -11.80 -12.05 -29.32
CA GLY A 25 -11.13 -13.01 -30.19
C GLY A 25 -12.02 -14.19 -30.53
N ASN A 26 -11.41 -15.31 -30.89
CA ASN A 26 -12.12 -16.49 -31.39
C ASN A 26 -11.83 -17.70 -30.51
N LYS A 27 -12.82 -18.59 -30.37
CA LYS A 27 -12.65 -19.99 -30.00
C LYS A 27 -12.40 -20.75 -31.30
N VAL A 28 -11.34 -21.54 -31.36
CA VAL A 28 -11.03 -22.42 -32.49
C VAL A 28 -11.36 -23.84 -32.07
N SER A 29 -12.05 -24.61 -32.90
CA SER A 29 -12.29 -26.04 -32.65
C SER A 29 -10.99 -26.82 -32.86
N GLU A 30 -10.78 -27.85 -32.05
CA GLU A 30 -9.55 -28.66 -32.04
C GLU A 30 -9.34 -29.41 -33.36
N ASP A 31 -10.36 -30.12 -33.84
CA ASP A 31 -10.23 -30.99 -35.02
C ASP A 31 -10.47 -30.25 -36.35
N GLY A 32 -11.42 -29.30 -36.37
CA GLY A 32 -11.95 -28.70 -37.61
C GLY A 32 -11.57 -27.24 -37.87
N GLY A 33 -10.77 -26.59 -37.01
CA GLY A 33 -10.37 -25.19 -37.18
C GLY A 33 -11.51 -24.15 -37.25
N ASN A 34 -12.75 -24.54 -36.92
CA ASN A 34 -13.93 -23.68 -36.96
C ASN A 34 -13.79 -22.55 -35.93
N LYS A 35 -14.06 -21.31 -36.35
CA LYS A 35 -13.87 -20.10 -35.54
C LYS A 35 -15.21 -19.55 -35.06
N SER A 36 -15.42 -19.51 -33.75
CA SER A 36 -16.58 -18.85 -33.12
C SER A 36 -16.11 -17.64 -32.32
N ARG A 37 -16.83 -16.51 -32.37
CA ARG A 37 -16.47 -15.31 -31.60
C ARG A 37 -16.62 -15.58 -30.10
N ARG A 38 -15.64 -15.12 -29.30
CA ARG A 38 -15.70 -15.14 -27.83
C ARG A 38 -15.09 -13.89 -27.22
N THR A 39 -15.37 -13.70 -25.94
CA THR A 39 -14.91 -12.56 -25.16
C THR A 39 -14.32 -13.03 -23.83
N TRP A 40 -13.18 -12.49 -23.42
CA TRP A 40 -12.59 -12.74 -22.10
C TRP A 40 -12.77 -11.51 -21.22
N LYS A 41 -13.50 -11.67 -20.12
CA LYS A 41 -13.76 -10.61 -19.15
C LYS A 41 -12.73 -10.69 -18.02
N PRO A 42 -12.23 -9.55 -17.50
CA PRO A 42 -11.39 -9.55 -16.32
C PRO A 42 -12.19 -10.00 -15.09
N ASN A 43 -11.51 -10.61 -14.12
CA ASN A 43 -12.10 -10.98 -12.83
C ASN A 43 -12.24 -9.73 -11.95
N VAL A 44 -13.47 -9.20 -11.85
CA VAL A 44 -13.81 -7.97 -11.13
C VAL A 44 -14.62 -8.32 -9.89
N GLN A 45 -14.23 -7.74 -8.75
CA GLN A 45 -14.84 -7.95 -7.44
C GLN A 45 -15.16 -6.60 -6.80
N THR A 46 -16.29 -6.51 -6.08
CA THR A 46 -16.64 -5.32 -5.32
C THR A 46 -16.05 -5.44 -3.92
N LYS A 47 -15.11 -4.57 -3.56
CA LYS A 47 -14.44 -4.59 -2.25
C LYS A 47 -14.45 -3.21 -1.60
N ARG A 48 -14.31 -3.21 -0.27
CA ARG A 48 -14.13 -2.01 0.56
C ARG A 48 -12.67 -1.96 0.97
N LEU A 49 -11.97 -0.90 0.58
CA LEU A 49 -10.58 -0.64 0.98
C LEU A 49 -10.57 0.52 1.97
N PHE A 50 -9.73 0.42 2.98
CA PHE A 50 -9.56 1.48 3.97
C PHE A 50 -8.47 2.44 3.48
N SER A 51 -8.75 3.74 3.51
CA SER A 51 -7.79 4.80 3.24
C SER A 51 -7.38 5.43 4.57
N LEU A 52 -6.08 5.48 4.84
CA LEU A 52 -5.51 6.04 6.07
C LEU A 52 -5.59 7.56 6.05
N ALA A 53 -5.29 8.18 4.90
CA ALA A 53 -5.33 9.63 4.77
C ALA A 53 -6.74 10.20 4.96
N LEU A 54 -7.77 9.47 4.54
CA LEU A 54 -9.16 9.94 4.61
C LEU A 54 -9.95 9.38 5.80
N ASP A 55 -9.38 8.44 6.55
CA ASP A 55 -10.01 7.67 7.63
C ASP A 55 -11.39 7.08 7.24
N LYS A 56 -11.49 6.61 6.00
CA LYS A 56 -12.76 6.17 5.40
C LYS A 56 -12.61 4.90 4.59
N TYR A 57 -13.66 4.09 4.59
CA TYR A 57 -13.77 2.93 3.71
C TYR A 57 -14.31 3.33 2.33
N ILE A 58 -13.50 3.11 1.30
CA ILE A 58 -13.87 3.36 -0.09
C ILE A 58 -14.37 2.06 -0.72
N ARG A 59 -15.63 2.06 -1.17
CA ARG A 59 -16.21 0.94 -1.92
C ARG A 59 -15.95 1.12 -3.41
N VAL A 60 -15.23 0.18 -4.02
CA VAL A 60 -14.86 0.24 -5.44
C VAL A 60 -14.93 -1.14 -6.10
N ASN A 61 -15.21 -1.14 -7.40
CA ASN A 61 -15.07 -2.33 -8.24
C ASN A 61 -13.61 -2.48 -8.63
N ILE A 62 -12.98 -3.58 -8.22
CA ILE A 62 -11.54 -3.79 -8.33
C ILE A 62 -11.28 -5.11 -9.05
N THR A 63 -10.31 -5.13 -9.96
CA THR A 63 -9.83 -6.39 -10.54
C THR A 63 -8.92 -7.13 -9.55
N THR A 64 -8.92 -8.45 -9.56
CA THR A 64 -8.01 -9.23 -8.68
C THR A 64 -6.53 -8.88 -8.89
N HIS A 65 -6.16 -8.49 -10.10
CA HIS A 65 -4.83 -7.96 -10.42
C HIS A 65 -4.55 -6.63 -9.71
N ALA A 66 -5.46 -5.67 -9.79
CA ALA A 66 -5.32 -4.39 -9.10
C ALA A 66 -5.24 -4.59 -7.57
N LEU A 67 -6.04 -5.52 -7.01
CA LEU A 67 -5.99 -5.84 -5.58
C LEU A 67 -4.59 -6.31 -5.16
N ARG A 68 -3.97 -7.23 -5.91
CA ARG A 68 -2.59 -7.67 -5.65
C ARG A 68 -1.57 -6.52 -5.74
N CYS A 69 -1.77 -5.58 -6.67
CA CYS A 69 -0.89 -4.42 -6.79
C CYS A 69 -1.04 -3.46 -5.59
N ILE A 70 -2.26 -3.31 -5.07
CA ILE A 70 -2.53 -2.52 -3.86
C ILE A 70 -1.84 -3.16 -2.65
N ASP A 71 -1.99 -4.47 -2.48
CA ASP A 71 -1.31 -5.20 -1.40
C ASP A 71 0.22 -5.08 -1.49
N LYS A 72 0.76 -5.12 -2.71
CA LYS A 72 2.20 -4.93 -2.95
C LYS A 72 2.68 -3.50 -2.66
N ALA A 73 1.83 -2.50 -2.90
CA ALA A 73 2.15 -1.09 -2.62
C ALA A 73 2.07 -0.77 -1.12
N GLY A 74 1.35 -1.59 -0.33
CA GLY A 74 1.16 -1.39 1.11
C GLY A 74 -0.17 -0.73 1.48
N GLY A 75 -1.01 -0.40 0.50
CA GLY A 75 -2.27 0.30 0.74
C GLY A 75 -2.86 0.93 -0.53
N ILE A 76 -4.09 1.42 -0.42
CA ILE A 76 -4.76 2.09 -1.54
C ILE A 76 -4.18 3.49 -1.79
N ASP A 77 -3.75 4.17 -0.73
CA ASP A 77 -3.26 5.54 -0.80
C ASP A 77 -1.90 5.57 -1.51
N GLU A 78 -0.98 4.72 -1.08
CA GLU A 78 0.34 4.53 -1.69
C GLU A 78 0.21 4.07 -3.15
N TYR A 79 -0.73 3.17 -3.43
CA TYR A 79 -1.00 2.71 -4.79
C TYR A 79 -1.40 3.86 -5.72
N LEU A 80 -2.28 4.77 -5.27
CA LEU A 80 -2.74 5.90 -6.07
C LEU A 80 -1.66 6.97 -6.25
N LEU A 81 -0.86 7.24 -5.22
CA LEU A 81 0.23 8.21 -5.27
C LEU A 81 1.36 7.75 -6.23
N ASN A 82 1.67 6.45 -6.23
CA ASN A 82 2.75 5.89 -7.05
C ASN A 82 2.45 5.88 -8.56
N ILE A 83 1.19 5.92 -8.99
CA ILE A 83 0.84 5.82 -10.40
C ILE A 83 0.72 7.22 -11.02
N PRO A 84 1.37 7.50 -12.17
CA PRO A 84 1.23 8.78 -12.84
C PRO A 84 -0.17 8.96 -13.43
N ASP A 85 -0.64 10.21 -13.47
CA ASP A 85 -2.01 10.56 -13.88
C ASP A 85 -2.36 10.07 -15.28
N ARG A 86 -1.38 10.08 -16.20
CA ARG A 86 -1.55 9.57 -17.57
C ARG A 86 -1.92 8.08 -17.63
N LYS A 87 -1.52 7.30 -16.62
CA LYS A 87 -1.82 5.87 -16.51
C LYS A 87 -3.09 5.60 -15.68
N LEU A 88 -3.55 6.59 -14.93
CA LEU A 88 -4.83 6.58 -14.23
C LEU A 88 -5.94 6.95 -15.23
N GLU A 89 -6.44 5.95 -15.94
CA GLU A 89 -7.52 6.13 -16.93
C GLU A 89 -8.93 6.23 -16.28
N ASN A 90 -9.00 6.52 -14.98
CA ASN A 90 -10.23 6.47 -14.18
C ASN A 90 -10.45 7.78 -13.41
N ASP A 91 -11.60 8.41 -13.67
CA ASP A 91 -12.02 9.68 -13.09
C ASP A 91 -12.15 9.62 -11.56
N ILE A 92 -12.69 8.52 -11.03
CA ILE A 92 -12.85 8.29 -9.59
C ILE A 92 -11.47 8.14 -8.91
N ALA A 93 -10.55 7.42 -9.56
CA ALA A 93 -9.21 7.24 -9.02
C ALA A 93 -8.44 8.57 -8.97
N LEU A 94 -8.60 9.40 -10.01
CA LEU A 94 -8.00 10.73 -10.06
C LEU A 94 -8.57 11.63 -8.96
N PHE A 95 -9.89 11.60 -8.76
CA PHE A 95 -10.55 12.33 -7.67
C PHE A 95 -9.98 11.95 -6.30
N TRP A 96 -9.90 10.65 -5.98
CA TRP A 96 -9.34 10.20 -4.71
C TRP A 96 -7.87 10.58 -4.56
N LYS A 97 -7.08 10.45 -5.63
CA LYS A 97 -5.68 10.86 -5.62
C LYS A 97 -5.51 12.34 -5.26
N GLN A 98 -6.33 13.22 -5.83
CA GLN A 98 -6.31 14.65 -5.51
C GLN A 98 -6.69 14.92 -4.05
N GLN A 99 -7.72 14.24 -3.53
CA GLN A 99 -8.13 14.38 -2.12
C GLN A 99 -7.02 13.92 -1.17
N ILE A 100 -6.41 12.76 -1.45
CA ILE A 100 -5.33 12.18 -0.64
C ILE A 100 -4.10 13.12 -0.67
N ALA A 101 -3.70 13.59 -1.85
CA ALA A 101 -2.60 14.54 -1.98
C ALA A 101 -2.86 15.81 -1.17
N ALA A 102 -4.07 16.38 -1.24
CA ALA A 102 -4.42 17.57 -0.47
C ALA A 102 -4.37 17.35 1.05
N VAL A 103 -4.69 16.14 1.54
CA VAL A 103 -4.54 15.82 2.97
C VAL A 103 -3.07 15.74 3.36
N TYR A 104 -2.23 15.07 2.57
CA TYR A 104 -0.79 15.01 2.87
C TYR A 104 -0.13 16.38 2.88
N GLU A 105 -0.48 17.27 1.95
CA GLU A 105 0.01 18.65 1.96
C GLU A 105 -0.41 19.41 3.23
N ARG A 106 -1.65 19.20 3.71
CA ARG A 106 -2.10 19.78 4.98
C ARG A 106 -1.31 19.25 6.18
N LEU A 107 -1.08 17.94 6.23
CA LEU A 107 -0.30 17.31 7.30
C LEU A 107 1.13 17.83 7.32
N ALA A 108 1.78 17.95 6.16
CA ALA A 108 3.12 18.50 6.04
C ALA A 108 3.22 19.94 6.58
N ASN A 109 2.21 20.78 6.29
CA ASN A 109 2.18 22.16 6.81
C ASN A 109 1.97 22.22 8.33
N VAL A 110 1.24 21.27 8.92
CA VAL A 110 1.03 21.18 10.37
C VAL A 110 2.34 20.81 11.08
N GLU A 111 3.08 19.84 10.55
CA GLU A 111 4.36 19.41 11.13
C GLU A 111 5.39 20.54 11.15
N ILE A 112 5.41 21.40 10.12
CA ILE A 112 6.27 22.59 10.07
C ILE A 112 5.83 23.67 11.07
N ALA A 113 4.54 23.71 11.41
CA ALA A 113 3.95 24.71 12.30
C ALA A 113 3.98 24.35 13.79
N ILE A 114 4.37 23.12 14.16
CA ILE A 114 4.71 22.78 15.54
C ILE A 114 6.12 23.35 15.79
N PRO A 115 6.28 24.45 16.54
CA PRO A 115 7.61 24.82 16.98
C PRO A 115 8.12 23.64 17.81
N VAL A 116 9.26 23.07 17.44
CA VAL A 116 10.00 22.12 18.28
C VAL A 116 10.42 22.90 19.53
N GLN A 117 9.50 22.99 20.49
CA GLN A 117 9.78 23.46 21.83
C GLN A 117 10.37 22.24 22.52
N ASN A 118 11.70 22.28 22.63
CA ASN A 118 12.54 21.40 23.45
C ASN A 118 13.06 20.08 22.83
N PRO A 119 14.34 20.05 22.38
CA PRO A 119 14.97 18.87 21.81
C PRO A 119 15.22 17.70 22.80
N GLU A 120 14.97 17.88 24.10
CA GLU A 120 15.22 16.87 25.14
C GLU A 120 14.23 15.69 25.17
N GLU A 121 13.05 15.76 24.53
CA GLU A 121 12.11 14.62 24.50
C GLU A 121 12.51 13.54 23.48
N SER A 122 13.33 13.89 22.48
CA SER A 122 13.80 12.97 21.44
C SER A 122 14.77 11.89 21.96
N ALA A 123 15.52 12.20 23.02
CA ALA A 123 16.45 11.26 23.66
C ALA A 123 15.73 10.21 24.52
N PHE A 124 14.57 10.53 25.09
CA PHE A 124 13.86 9.66 26.03
C PHE A 124 13.19 8.43 25.37
N SER A 125 12.98 8.48 24.06
CA SER A 125 12.45 7.35 23.28
C SER A 125 13.55 6.43 22.74
N MET A 126 14.80 6.91 22.66
CA MET A 126 15.97 6.13 22.23
C MET A 126 16.61 5.35 23.39
N GLU A 127 16.52 5.87 24.63
CA GLU A 127 17.06 5.20 25.82
C GLU A 127 16.26 3.93 26.19
N ARG A 128 14.95 3.90 25.88
CA ARG A 128 14.06 2.76 26.19
C ARG A 128 14.13 1.59 25.21
N SER A 129 14.79 1.77 24.08
CA SER A 129 14.96 0.75 23.03
C SER A 129 16.35 0.09 23.03
N ARG A 130 17.25 0.46 23.96
CA ARG A 130 18.44 -0.35 24.23
C ARG A 130 18.01 -1.62 24.96
N PRO A 131 18.23 -2.82 24.42
CA PRO A 131 18.00 -4.05 25.18
C PRO A 131 18.89 -4.03 26.43
N PRO A 132 18.38 -4.37 27.62
CA PRO A 132 19.21 -4.48 28.82
C PRO A 132 20.37 -5.45 28.57
N ASN A 133 21.61 -5.01 28.79
CA ASN A 133 22.82 -5.81 28.57
C ASN A 133 23.08 -6.82 29.70
N ASP A 134 22.04 -7.51 30.18
CA ASP A 134 22.15 -8.54 31.20
C ASP A 134 21.42 -9.81 30.75
N LYS A 135 22.20 -10.87 30.49
CA LYS A 135 21.76 -12.15 29.91
C LYS A 135 20.89 -12.98 30.84
N SER A 136 20.61 -12.51 32.06
CA SER A 136 19.90 -13.26 33.10
C SER A 136 18.39 -13.01 33.20
N ARG A 137 17.83 -12.01 32.51
CA ARG A 137 16.40 -11.61 32.64
C ARG A 137 15.49 -12.03 31.48
N VAL A 138 15.97 -12.87 30.56
CA VAL A 138 15.22 -13.28 29.36
C VAL A 138 14.19 -14.39 29.65
N SER A 139 14.25 -15.05 30.82
CA SER A 139 13.41 -16.22 31.10
C SER A 139 12.00 -15.92 31.63
N ASN A 140 11.71 -14.70 32.09
CA ASN A 140 10.45 -14.40 32.79
C ASN A 140 9.47 -13.49 32.02
N PHE A 141 9.78 -13.11 30.78
CA PHE A 141 8.89 -12.25 29.99
C PHE A 141 7.88 -13.04 29.14
N PHE A 142 8.03 -14.37 29.04
CA PHE A 142 7.23 -15.22 28.14
C PHE A 142 5.89 -15.71 28.74
N LEU A 143 5.55 -15.34 29.98
CA LEU A 143 4.38 -15.91 30.69
C LEU A 143 3.24 -14.92 30.99
N THR A 144 3.29 -13.67 30.53
CA THR A 144 2.26 -12.65 30.84
C THR A 144 1.59 -11.99 29.63
N PHE A 145 1.61 -12.63 28.46
CA PHE A 145 0.72 -12.27 27.35
C PHE A 145 0.07 -13.50 26.72
N GLY A 146 -0.52 -14.35 27.58
CA GLY A 146 -1.52 -15.32 27.16
C GLY A 146 -2.88 -14.64 26.99
N GLN A 147 -3.17 -14.10 25.80
CA GLN A 147 -4.51 -14.00 25.20
C GLN A 147 -4.43 -13.29 23.84
N THR A 148 -4.24 -14.07 22.76
CA THR A 148 -4.38 -13.58 21.38
C THR A 148 -5.66 -14.11 20.76
N ASP A 149 -6.82 -13.60 21.18
CA ASP A 149 -8.11 -13.95 20.58
C ASP A 149 -8.96 -12.72 20.23
N LYS A 150 -8.38 -11.61 19.74
CA LYS A 150 -9.18 -10.44 19.27
C LYS A 150 -8.68 -9.67 18.05
N TYR A 151 -7.72 -10.16 17.25
CA TYR A 151 -7.29 -9.45 16.03
C TYR A 151 -7.27 -10.36 14.80
N PRO A 152 -7.98 -10.01 13.70
CA PRO A 152 -7.92 -10.78 12.47
C PRO A 152 -6.52 -10.70 11.83
N ARG A 153 -6.13 -11.78 11.15
CA ARG A 153 -4.80 -12.11 10.58
C ARG A 153 -4.11 -11.06 9.67
N SER A 154 -4.67 -9.87 9.47
CA SER A 154 -4.03 -8.77 8.73
C SER A 154 -3.12 -7.88 9.59
N ALA A 155 -3.23 -7.94 10.92
CA ALA A 155 -2.51 -7.04 11.82
C ALA A 155 -1.10 -7.52 12.25
N THR A 156 -0.74 -8.79 12.01
CA THR A 156 0.56 -9.34 12.41
C THR A 156 1.70 -9.01 11.43
N PHE A 157 1.38 -8.54 10.22
CA PHE A 157 2.40 -8.27 9.19
C PHE A 157 3.02 -6.87 9.29
N ILE A 158 2.32 -5.89 9.87
CA ILE A 158 2.78 -4.50 9.95
C ILE A 158 3.89 -4.36 11.01
N ALA A 159 3.76 -5.04 12.17
CA ALA A 159 4.77 -4.98 13.23
C ALA A 159 6.11 -5.63 12.83
N ALA A 160 6.10 -6.67 11.99
CA ALA A 160 7.32 -7.34 11.53
C ALA A 160 8.06 -6.57 10.41
N ALA A 161 7.36 -5.69 9.68
CA ALA A 161 7.95 -4.90 8.59
C ALA A 161 8.72 -3.68 9.11
N SER A 162 8.19 -2.97 10.12
CA SER A 162 8.91 -1.83 10.75
C SER A 162 10.24 -2.26 11.38
N PHE A 163 10.30 -3.43 12.01
CA PHE A 163 11.52 -3.89 12.70
C PHE A 163 12.67 -4.25 11.75
N LYS A 164 12.39 -4.61 10.49
CA LYS A 164 13.44 -4.90 9.49
C LYS A 164 14.00 -3.63 8.84
N GLN A 165 13.21 -2.57 8.68
CA GLN A 165 13.71 -1.30 8.14
C GLN A 165 14.60 -0.56 9.14
N GLU A 166 14.28 -0.60 10.44
CA GLU A 166 15.10 0.04 11.47
C GLU A 166 16.49 -0.61 11.59
N VAL A 167 16.60 -1.94 11.63
CA VAL A 167 17.90 -2.64 11.77
C VAL A 167 18.83 -2.38 10.56
N GLN A 168 18.27 -2.15 9.38
CA GLN A 168 19.06 -1.91 8.16
C GLN A 168 19.60 -0.47 8.05
N ILE A 169 18.91 0.51 8.65
CA ILE A 169 19.38 1.90 8.72
C ILE A 169 20.54 2.03 9.73
N TYR A 170 20.44 1.37 10.90
CA TYR A 170 21.47 1.43 11.93
C TYR A 170 22.78 0.72 11.55
N THR A 171 22.72 -0.38 10.80
CA THR A 171 23.93 -1.10 10.34
C THR A 171 24.70 -0.30 9.29
N CYS A 172 24.02 0.44 8.42
CA CYS A 172 24.67 1.34 7.45
C CYS A 172 25.38 2.54 8.11
N TYR A 173 24.83 3.08 9.20
CA TYR A 173 25.44 4.21 9.91
C TYR A 173 26.70 3.81 10.70
N LEU A 174 26.69 2.65 11.36
CA LEU A 174 27.86 2.14 12.10
C LEU A 174 29.05 1.75 11.19
N MET A 175 28.78 1.39 9.92
CA MET A 175 29.82 1.07 8.94
C MET A 175 30.47 2.30 8.29
N SER A 176 29.86 3.50 8.36
CA SER A 176 30.48 4.72 7.82
C SER A 176 31.35 5.46 8.84
N VAL A 177 31.03 5.36 10.14
CA VAL A 177 31.77 6.02 11.24
C VAL A 177 33.07 5.31 11.61
N SER A 178 33.25 4.04 11.22
CA SER A 178 34.45 3.24 11.54
C SER A 178 35.57 3.31 10.49
N LYS A 179 35.44 4.19 9.48
CA LYS A 179 36.43 4.38 8.39
C LYS A 179 37.10 5.77 8.38
N THR A 180 36.96 6.54 9.46
CA THR A 180 37.73 7.75 9.73
C THR A 180 38.67 7.54 10.90
#